data_AF-A0A4Y2JW84-F1
#
_entry.id   AF-A0A4Y2JW84-F1
#
_cell.length_a   1.000
_cell.length_b   1.000
_cell.length_c   1.000
_cell.angle_alpha   90.00
_cell.angle_beta   90.00
_cell.angle_gamma   90.00
#
_symmetry.space_group_name_H-M   'P 1'
#
loop_
_entity.id
_entity.type
_entity.pdbx_description
1 polymer ?
#
loop_
_entity_poly.entity_id
_entity_poly.type
_entity_poly.pdbx_seq_one_letter_code
_entity_poly.pdbx_strand_id
1 'polypeptide(L)'
;MTSRLQKKLDCIQRLFLLYITGACRTTPTAALQVVTGLQPLHLQIQQEATYARVARARSSSNFFTVIFSPTDYESKSSGIRIHPPPNFLLQNQISFAENHIDSGVKAIYTDGSKTDEGTRSAYCILENYGIIASWQSKIDRSNSVFQAEILAIRMAIEVASSLLRPIRI
;
A
#
# COMPACT_ATOMS: atom_id res chain seq x y z
N MET A 1 0.05 -14.71 18.53
CA MET A 1 -0.45 -13.60 19.39
C MET A 1 0.20 -13.73 20.76
N THR A 2 0.77 -12.68 21.35
CA THR A 2 1.33 -12.76 22.72
C THR A 2 0.23 -12.60 23.77
N SER A 3 0.40 -13.21 24.95
CA SER A 3 -0.58 -13.14 26.05
C SER A 3 -0.87 -11.70 26.50
N ARG A 4 0.13 -10.81 26.43
CA ARG A 4 -0.01 -9.38 26.75
C ARG A 4 -0.92 -8.66 25.76
N LEU A 5 -0.81 -8.95 24.47
CA LEU A 5 -1.62 -8.33 23.44
C LEU A 5 -3.08 -8.81 23.51
N GLN A 6 -3.28 -10.11 23.76
CA GLN A 6 -4.61 -10.69 23.95
C GLN A 6 -5.36 -10.02 25.12
N LYS A 7 -4.72 -9.87 26.29
CA LYS A 7 -5.34 -9.17 27.43
C LYS A 7 -5.76 -7.73 27.11
N LYS A 8 -4.96 -7.00 26.31
CA LYS A 8 -5.32 -5.65 25.86
C LYS A 8 -6.57 -5.66 24.96
N LEU A 9 -6.62 -6.59 24.00
CA LEU A 9 -7.76 -6.74 23.11
C LEU A 9 -9.03 -7.12 23.88
N ASP A 10 -8.93 -8.02 24.86
CA ASP A 10 -10.06 -8.42 25.70
C ASP A 10 -10.56 -7.26 26.56
N CYS A 11 -9.67 -6.39 27.05
CA CYS A 11 -10.04 -5.18 27.78
C CYS A 11 -10.82 -4.18 26.90
N ILE A 12 -10.33 -3.96 25.67
CA ILE A 12 -10.97 -3.10 24.67
C ILE A 12 -12.35 -3.66 24.31
N GLN A 13 -12.42 -4.95 23.95
CA GLN A 13 -13.68 -5.58 23.55
C GLN A 13 -14.71 -5.57 24.70
N ARG A 14 -14.28 -5.84 25.94
CA ARG A 14 -15.16 -5.80 27.12
C ARG A 14 -15.84 -4.45 27.28
N LEU A 15 -15.12 -3.36 27.03
CA LEU A 15 -15.68 -2.02 27.14
C LEU A 15 -16.84 -1.82 26.16
N PHE A 16 -16.65 -2.19 24.89
CA PHE A 16 -17.70 -2.12 23.87
C PHE A 16 -18.89 -3.03 24.21
N LEU A 17 -18.63 -4.25 24.67
CA LEU A 17 -19.68 -5.20 25.04
C LEU A 17 -20.57 -4.67 26.18
N LEU A 18 -19.97 -4.02 27.19
CA LEU A 18 -20.72 -3.40 28.28
C LEU A 18 -21.59 -2.24 27.79
N TYR A 19 -21.07 -1.41 26.87
CA TYR A 19 -21.85 -0.30 26.30
C TYR A 19 -23.03 -0.78 25.45
N ILE A 20 -22.83 -1.82 24.63
CA ILE A 20 -23.89 -2.36 23.77
C ILE A 20 -24.98 -3.03 24.59
N THR A 21 -24.61 -3.80 25.62
CA THR A 21 -25.56 -4.61 26.40
C THR A 21 -26.18 -3.86 27.58
N GLY A 22 -25.57 -2.77 28.05
CA GLY A 22 -25.96 -2.10 29.29
C GLY A 22 -25.79 -2.96 30.56
N ALA A 23 -25.03 -4.06 30.47
CA ALA A 23 -24.89 -5.02 31.56
C ALA A 23 -24.03 -4.48 32.72
N CYS A 24 -24.18 -5.08 33.90
CA CYS A 24 -23.36 -4.76 35.06
C CYS A 24 -21.86 -4.97 34.79
N ARG A 25 -21.02 -4.13 35.42
CA ARG A 25 -19.55 -4.24 35.30
C ARG A 25 -18.97 -5.55 35.82
N THR A 26 -19.71 -6.32 36.60
CA THR A 26 -19.35 -7.65 37.11
C THR A 26 -19.73 -8.78 36.17
N THR A 27 -20.53 -8.51 35.12
CA THR A 27 -20.95 -9.55 34.17
C THR A 27 -19.73 -10.12 33.43
N PRO A 28 -19.56 -11.46 33.36
CA PRO A 28 -18.44 -12.09 32.66
C PRO A 28 -18.40 -11.73 31.17
N THR A 29 -17.20 -11.44 30.62
CA THR A 29 -17.04 -11.08 29.20
C THR A 29 -17.55 -12.18 28.26
N ALA A 30 -17.35 -13.45 28.63
CA ALA A 30 -17.85 -14.59 27.86
C ALA A 30 -19.38 -14.59 27.73
N ALA A 31 -20.10 -14.24 28.80
CA ALA A 31 -21.56 -14.13 28.75
C ALA A 31 -22.00 -12.99 27.83
N LEU A 32 -21.29 -11.85 27.88
CA LEU A 32 -21.57 -10.72 26.99
C LEU A 32 -21.32 -11.06 25.52
N GLN A 33 -20.27 -11.82 25.22
CA GLN A 33 -19.96 -12.31 23.87
C GLN A 33 -21.07 -13.22 23.34
N VAL A 34 -21.55 -14.15 24.17
CA VAL A 34 -22.65 -15.06 23.80
C VAL A 34 -23.94 -14.29 23.54
N VAL A 35 -24.31 -13.37 24.42
CA VAL A 35 -25.55 -12.56 24.28
C VAL A 35 -25.50 -11.64 23.06
N THR A 36 -24.34 -11.08 22.75
CA THR A 36 -24.16 -10.20 21.57
C THR A 36 -23.89 -10.97 20.27
N GLY A 37 -23.63 -12.27 20.35
CA GLY A 37 -23.19 -13.07 19.21
C GLY A 37 -21.80 -12.68 18.67
N LEU A 38 -20.99 -11.96 19.45
CA LEU A 38 -19.69 -11.44 19.02
C LEU A 38 -18.55 -12.37 19.46
N GLN A 39 -17.74 -12.80 18.50
CA GLN A 39 -16.56 -13.62 18.75
C GLN A 39 -15.46 -12.83 19.49
N PRO A 40 -14.60 -13.48 20.30
CA PRO A 40 -13.42 -12.83 20.85
C PRO A 40 -12.55 -12.14 19.80
N LEU A 41 -12.20 -10.88 20.05
CA LEU A 41 -11.55 -9.97 19.09
C LEU A 41 -10.20 -10.51 18.61
N HIS A 42 -9.45 -11.17 19.49
CA HIS A 42 -8.17 -11.77 19.13
C HIS A 42 -8.32 -12.91 18.10
N LEU A 43 -9.43 -13.66 18.13
CA LEU A 43 -9.72 -14.71 17.14
C LEU A 43 -10.12 -14.10 15.80
N GLN A 44 -10.95 -13.07 15.81
CA GLN A 44 -11.38 -12.36 14.59
C GLN A 44 -10.19 -11.73 13.86
N ILE A 45 -9.27 -11.09 14.60
CA ILE A 45 -8.04 -10.53 14.01
C ILE A 45 -7.17 -11.64 13.39
N GLN A 46 -7.02 -12.77 14.08
CA GLN A 46 -6.21 -13.88 13.58
C GLN A 46 -6.85 -14.53 12.35
N GLN A 47 -8.18 -14.61 12.30
CA GLN A 47 -8.92 -15.09 11.14
C GLN A 47 -8.74 -14.15 9.94
N GLU A 48 -8.89 -12.84 10.13
CA GLU A 48 -8.71 -11.86 9.06
C GLU A 48 -7.26 -11.80 8.56
N ALA A 49 -6.28 -11.95 9.46
CA ALA A 49 -4.87 -12.04 9.09
C ALA A 49 -4.58 -13.30 8.24
N THR A 50 -5.15 -14.45 8.62
CA THR A 50 -5.08 -15.69 7.83
C THR A 50 -5.71 -15.50 6.46
N TYR A 51 -6.92 -14.94 6.40
CA TYR A 51 -7.61 -14.67 5.15
C TYR A 51 -6.80 -13.73 4.24
N ALA A 52 -6.26 -12.64 4.80
CA ALA A 52 -5.37 -11.72 4.09
C ALA A 52 -4.18 -12.45 3.46
N ARG A 53 -3.54 -13.32 4.24
CA ARG A 53 -2.35 -14.06 3.81
C ARG A 53 -2.67 -15.03 2.66
N VAL A 54 -3.78 -15.76 2.77
CA VAL A 54 -4.15 -16.78 1.78
C VAL A 54 -4.75 -16.16 0.53
N ALA A 55 -5.74 -15.29 0.69
CA ALA A 55 -6.51 -14.73 -0.43
C ALA A 55 -5.79 -13.56 -1.12
N ARG A 56 -5.04 -12.73 -0.38
CA ARG A 56 -4.38 -11.52 -0.93
C ARG A 56 -2.90 -11.75 -1.21
N ALA A 57 -2.16 -12.30 -0.24
CA ALA A 57 -0.71 -12.55 -0.39
C ALA A 57 -0.39 -13.91 -1.03
N ARG A 58 -1.41 -14.68 -1.46
CA ARG A 58 -1.28 -15.99 -2.12
C ARG A 58 -0.30 -16.94 -1.43
N SER A 59 -0.28 -16.91 -0.10
CA SER A 59 0.62 -17.72 0.72
C SER A 59 -0.18 -18.63 1.64
N SER A 60 0.21 -19.90 1.74
CA SER A 60 -0.47 -20.85 2.63
C SER A 60 -0.39 -20.39 4.09
N SER A 61 -1.46 -20.69 4.84
CA SER A 61 -1.60 -20.26 6.22
C SER A 61 -2.26 -21.35 7.06
N ASN A 62 -1.72 -21.57 8.25
CA ASN A 62 -2.37 -22.42 9.24
C ASN A 62 -3.21 -21.55 10.16
N PHE A 63 -4.44 -22.00 10.43
CA PHE A 63 -5.27 -21.44 11.48
C PHE A 63 -5.86 -22.60 12.30
N PHE A 64 -5.44 -22.68 13.57
CA PHE A 64 -5.57 -23.88 14.39
C PHE A 64 -4.95 -25.11 13.70
N THR A 65 -5.73 -26.17 13.48
CA THR A 65 -5.30 -27.44 12.86
C THR A 65 -5.54 -27.49 11.36
N VAL A 66 -6.18 -26.46 10.78
CA VAL A 66 -6.55 -26.43 9.37
C VAL A 66 -5.52 -25.63 8.59
N ILE A 67 -5.07 -26.22 7.48
CA ILE A 67 -4.18 -25.59 6.51
C ILE A 67 -5.05 -25.00 5.41
N PHE A 68 -4.87 -23.71 5.15
CA PHE A 68 -5.55 -23.00 4.08
C PHE A 68 -4.58 -22.80 2.92
N SER A 69 -4.90 -23.40 1.77
CA SER A 69 -4.13 -23.23 0.55
C SER A 69 -4.68 -22.06 -0.27
N PRO A 70 -3.81 -21.25 -0.90
CA PRO A 70 -4.26 -20.22 -1.84
C PRO A 70 -5.11 -20.76 -3.00
N THR A 71 -4.96 -22.05 -3.34
CA THR A 71 -5.73 -22.72 -4.39
C THR A 71 -7.21 -22.87 -4.04
N ASP A 72 -7.54 -22.88 -2.75
CA ASP A 72 -8.91 -23.07 -2.26
C ASP A 72 -9.73 -21.78 -2.33
N TYR A 73 -9.07 -20.66 -2.66
CA TYR A 73 -9.66 -19.33 -2.71
C TYR A 73 -9.54 -18.73 -4.10
N GLU A 74 -10.64 -18.09 -4.53
CA GLU A 74 -10.65 -17.32 -5.76
C GLU A 74 -9.57 -16.22 -5.72
N SER A 75 -8.82 -16.10 -6.82
CA SER A 75 -8.01 -14.91 -7.01
C SER A 75 -8.98 -13.74 -7.13
N LYS A 76 -8.78 -12.67 -6.35
CA LYS A 76 -9.28 -11.39 -6.81
C LYS A 76 -8.67 -11.17 -8.21
N SER A 77 -9.52 -11.14 -9.23
CA SER A 77 -9.11 -10.63 -10.52
C SER A 77 -8.77 -9.17 -10.27
N SER A 78 -7.53 -8.77 -10.55
CA SER A 78 -7.31 -7.35 -10.76
C SER A 78 -8.23 -6.97 -11.92
N GLY A 79 -9.06 -5.93 -11.77
CA GLY A 79 -9.89 -5.43 -12.87
C GLY A 79 -9.09 -5.12 -14.14
N ILE A 80 -7.77 -5.02 -14.00
CA ILE A 80 -6.75 -4.97 -15.06
C ILE A 80 -6.79 -6.19 -16.00
N ARG A 81 -7.21 -7.38 -15.55
CA ARG A 81 -7.28 -8.59 -16.39
C ARG A 81 -8.58 -8.73 -17.19
N ILE A 82 -9.61 -7.94 -16.88
CA ILE A 82 -10.90 -8.02 -17.58
C ILE A 82 -10.96 -7.04 -18.76
N HIS A 83 -10.13 -5.98 -18.78
CA HIS A 83 -9.93 -5.10 -19.95
C HIS A 83 -8.49 -4.54 -19.95
N PRO A 84 -7.75 -4.60 -21.08
CA PRO A 84 -8.21 -4.19 -22.41
C PRO A 84 -8.13 -5.29 -23.50
N PRO A 85 -8.74 -5.08 -24.68
CA PRO A 85 -8.77 -6.06 -25.78
C PRO A 85 -7.37 -6.42 -26.31
N PRO A 86 -7.20 -7.57 -26.99
CA PRO A 86 -5.90 -8.09 -27.45
C PRO A 86 -5.13 -7.18 -28.43
N ASN A 87 -5.76 -6.12 -28.95
CA ASN A 87 -5.12 -5.14 -29.83
C ASN A 87 -4.79 -3.80 -29.14
N PHE A 88 -5.04 -3.67 -27.83
CA PHE A 88 -4.69 -2.45 -27.08
C PHE A 88 -3.29 -2.59 -26.49
N LEU A 89 -2.29 -2.70 -27.35
CA LEU A 89 -0.91 -2.43 -26.95
C LEU A 89 -0.79 -0.92 -26.73
N LEU A 90 -1.14 -0.48 -25.51
CA LEU A 90 -0.63 0.79 -25.01
C LEU A 90 0.88 0.66 -25.00
N GLN A 91 1.51 1.25 -26.02
CA GLN A 91 2.96 1.25 -26.24
C GLN A 91 3.77 1.77 -25.02
N ASN A 92 3.07 2.36 -24.04
CA ASN A 92 3.59 2.95 -22.81
C ASN A 92 3.03 2.28 -21.52
N GLN A 93 2.70 0.98 -21.55
CA GLN A 93 2.21 0.29 -20.35
C GLN A 93 3.30 0.22 -19.27
N ILE A 94 2.99 0.72 -18.07
CA ILE A 94 3.91 0.70 -16.91
C ILE A 94 4.06 -0.75 -16.45
N SER A 95 5.27 -1.30 -16.55
CA SER A 95 5.60 -2.60 -15.94
C SER A 95 6.13 -2.39 -14.53
N PHE A 96 5.43 -2.94 -13.53
CA PHE A 96 5.88 -2.98 -12.14
C PHE A 96 6.75 -4.23 -11.92
N ALA A 97 7.74 -4.46 -12.78
CA ALA A 97 8.67 -5.56 -12.58
C ALA A 97 9.53 -5.25 -11.35
N GLU A 98 9.20 -5.91 -10.24
CA GLU A 98 9.88 -5.81 -8.94
C GLU A 98 11.23 -6.55 -8.96
N ASN A 99 12.03 -6.35 -10.01
CA ASN A 99 13.39 -6.86 -10.09
C ASN A 99 14.31 -5.84 -9.41
N HIS A 100 14.15 -5.70 -8.09
CA HIS A 100 14.99 -4.83 -7.28
C HIS A 100 16.40 -5.44 -7.14
N ILE A 101 17.19 -5.36 -8.21
CA ILE A 101 18.64 -5.49 -8.08
C ILE A 101 19.13 -4.10 -7.67
N ASP A 102 19.40 -3.97 -6.38
CA ASP A 102 19.99 -2.80 -5.73
C ASP A 102 21.47 -2.64 -6.17
N SER A 103 21.67 -2.42 -7.48
CA SER A 103 22.99 -2.38 -8.13
C SER A 103 23.63 -0.99 -8.11
N GLY A 104 23.19 -0.06 -7.26
CA GLY A 104 23.55 1.36 -7.42
C GLY A 104 22.88 1.96 -8.66
N VAL A 105 21.67 1.49 -8.97
CA VAL A 105 20.86 1.91 -10.12
C VAL A 105 20.51 3.39 -9.97
N LYS A 106 20.76 4.14 -11.03
CA LYS A 106 20.36 5.54 -11.22
C LYS A 106 18.91 5.76 -10.77
N ALA A 107 18.71 6.50 -9.68
CA ALA A 107 17.41 6.83 -9.14
C ALA A 107 17.01 8.25 -9.54
N ILE A 108 15.72 8.48 -9.79
CA ILE A 108 15.18 9.82 -10.05
C ILE A 108 14.20 10.16 -8.94
N TYR A 109 14.46 11.22 -8.20
CA TYR A 109 13.57 11.76 -7.18
C TYR A 109 12.82 12.96 -7.75
N THR A 110 11.54 13.06 -7.41
CA THR A 110 10.66 14.13 -7.88
C THR A 110 10.02 14.81 -6.69
N ASP A 111 9.88 16.14 -6.75
CA ASP A 111 9.23 16.90 -5.69
C ASP A 111 8.46 18.11 -6.26
N GLY A 112 7.37 18.46 -5.58
CA GLY A 112 6.55 19.63 -5.86
C GLY A 112 6.33 20.41 -4.58
N SER A 113 6.54 21.73 -4.62
CA SER A 113 6.38 22.59 -3.45
C SER A 113 5.47 23.78 -3.75
N LYS A 114 4.78 24.26 -2.73
CA LYS A 114 4.00 25.50 -2.75
C LYS A 114 4.26 26.27 -1.47
N THR A 115 4.61 27.53 -1.64
CA THR A 115 4.75 28.51 -0.56
C THR A 115 3.98 29.77 -0.92
N ASP A 116 3.90 30.73 0.01
CA ASP A 116 3.31 32.05 -0.25
C ASP A 116 4.04 32.82 -1.37
N GLU A 117 5.30 32.47 -1.64
CA GLU A 117 6.12 33.07 -2.70
C GLU A 117 5.88 32.47 -4.10
N GLY A 118 5.18 31.34 -4.16
CA GLY A 118 4.77 30.66 -5.39
C GLY A 118 4.93 29.14 -5.35
N THR A 119 4.74 28.54 -6.52
CA THR A 119 4.75 27.09 -6.69
C THR A 119 5.96 26.67 -7.52
N ARG A 120 6.63 25.58 -7.14
CA ARG A 120 7.83 25.05 -7.80
C ARG A 120 7.74 23.55 -7.99
N SER A 121 8.38 23.06 -9.03
CA SER A 121 8.49 21.65 -9.39
C SER A 121 9.94 21.32 -9.64
N ALA A 122 10.41 20.16 -9.20
CA ALA A 122 11.80 19.76 -9.34
C ALA A 122 11.97 18.24 -9.46
N TYR A 123 13.06 17.82 -10.11
CA TYR A 123 13.57 16.45 -9.99
C TYR A 123 15.09 16.45 -9.82
N CYS A 124 15.64 15.39 -9.24
CA CYS A 124 17.07 15.14 -9.23
C CYS A 124 17.37 13.68 -9.58
N ILE A 125 18.53 13.46 -10.18
CA ILE A 125 19.02 12.14 -10.56
C ILE A 125 20.19 11.82 -9.63
N LEU A 126 20.05 10.71 -8.92
CA LEU A 126 21.05 10.19 -7.99
C LEU A 126 21.72 8.95 -8.61
N GLU A 127 23.04 8.94 -8.61
CA GLU A 127 23.85 7.80 -9.02
C GLU A 127 25.02 7.66 -8.03
N ASN A 128 25.25 6.46 -7.51
CA ASN A 128 26.29 6.20 -6.48
C ASN A 128 26.27 7.20 -5.32
N TYR A 129 25.07 7.52 -4.79
CA TYR A 129 24.84 8.46 -3.69
C TYR A 129 25.20 9.93 -3.99
N GLY A 130 25.55 10.27 -5.23
CA GLY A 130 25.79 11.65 -5.68
C GLY A 130 24.69 12.15 -6.62
N ILE A 131 24.32 13.43 -6.49
CA ILE A 131 23.40 14.07 -7.45
C ILE A 131 24.20 14.38 -8.71
N ILE A 132 23.84 13.72 -9.81
CA ILE A 132 24.52 13.89 -11.11
C ILE A 132 23.79 14.89 -12.02
N ALA A 133 22.50 15.09 -11.81
CA ALA A 133 21.70 16.08 -12.53
C ALA A 133 20.49 16.52 -11.70
N SER A 134 20.02 17.73 -11.93
CA SER A 134 18.77 18.21 -11.36
C SER A 134 18.09 19.20 -12.30
N TRP A 135 16.79 19.35 -12.12
CA TRP A 135 15.98 20.34 -12.78
C TRP A 135 15.01 20.93 -11.77
N GLN A 136 14.75 22.22 -11.89
CA GLN A 136 13.70 22.88 -11.15
C GLN A 136 13.07 23.98 -12.00
N SER A 137 11.77 24.20 -11.83
CA SER A 137 11.05 25.29 -12.48
C SER A 137 10.04 25.91 -11.54
N LYS A 138 9.94 27.24 -11.59
CA LYS A 138 8.86 28.00 -10.96
C LYS A 138 7.68 28.02 -11.92
N ILE A 139 6.54 27.56 -11.43
CA ILE A 139 5.28 27.60 -12.18
C ILE A 139 4.38 28.70 -11.62
N ASP A 140 3.25 28.94 -12.27
CA ASP A 140 2.31 29.98 -11.85
C ASP A 140 1.94 29.85 -10.37
N ARG A 141 1.78 30.98 -9.68
CA ARG A 141 1.41 31.02 -8.26
C ARG A 141 0.02 30.42 -8.02
N SER A 142 -0.87 30.46 -9.01
CA SER A 142 -2.19 29.83 -8.96
C SER A 142 -2.13 28.31 -8.94
N ASN A 143 -1.02 27.70 -9.39
CA ASN A 143 -0.91 26.25 -9.48
C ASN A 143 -0.78 25.61 -8.10
N SER A 144 -1.37 24.44 -7.91
CA SER A 144 -1.33 23.67 -6.66
C SER A 144 -0.02 22.87 -6.51
N VAL A 145 0.26 22.37 -5.30
CA VAL A 145 1.35 21.40 -5.04
C VAL A 145 1.20 20.19 -5.95
N PHE A 146 -0.01 19.67 -6.10
CA PHE A 146 -0.29 18.49 -6.95
C PHE A 146 0.08 18.73 -8.42
N GLN A 147 -0.18 19.91 -8.96
CA GLN A 147 0.23 20.25 -10.33
C GLN A 147 1.75 20.33 -10.47
N ALA A 148 2.44 20.81 -9.44
CA ALA A 148 3.91 20.79 -9.38
C ALA A 148 4.50 19.38 -9.29
N GLU A 149 3.92 18.50 -8.48
CA GLU A 149 4.34 17.09 -8.40
C GLU A 149 4.13 16.37 -9.75
N ILE A 150 2.97 16.54 -10.38
CA ILE A 150 2.68 15.95 -11.70
C ILE A 150 3.69 16.45 -12.75
N LEU A 151 4.02 17.74 -12.72
CA LEU A 151 5.05 18.29 -13.60
C LEU A 151 6.42 17.66 -13.34
N ALA A 152 6.80 17.47 -12.07
CA ALA A 152 8.08 16.86 -11.70
C ALA A 152 8.18 15.43 -12.23
N ILE A 153 7.11 14.65 -12.07
CA ILE A 153 6.99 13.28 -12.59
C ILE A 153 7.08 13.27 -14.12
N ARG A 154 6.36 14.17 -14.81
CA ARG A 154 6.41 14.25 -16.27
C ARG A 154 7.84 14.52 -16.77
N MET A 155 8.52 15.49 -16.17
CA MET A 155 9.90 15.84 -16.53
C MET A 155 10.88 14.70 -16.20
N ALA A 156 10.67 14.01 -15.08
CA ALA A 156 11.44 12.82 -14.72
C ALA A 156 11.27 11.68 -15.75
N ILE A 157 10.07 11.48 -16.28
CA ILE A 157 9.81 10.49 -17.33
C ILE A 157 10.49 10.90 -18.65
N GLU A 158 10.43 12.18 -19.02
CA GLU A 158 11.10 12.70 -20.22
C GLU A 158 12.61 12.46 -20.17
N VAL A 159 13.26 12.75 -19.03
CA VAL A 159 14.69 12.50 -18.85
C VAL A 159 15.01 11.01 -18.73
N ALA A 160 14.18 10.21 -18.05
CA ALA A 160 14.38 8.76 -18.00
C ALA A 160 14.34 8.15 -19.41
N SER A 161 13.40 8.62 -20.24
CA SER A 161 13.23 8.16 -21.62
C SER A 161 14.41 8.53 -22.52
N SER A 162 15.06 9.68 -22.29
CA SER A 162 16.26 10.06 -23.04
C SER A 162 17.51 9.31 -22.60
N LEU A 163 17.60 8.97 -21.31
CA LEU A 163 18.68 8.17 -20.74
C LEU A 163 18.63 6.68 -21.14
N LEU A 164 17.44 6.14 -21.40
CA LEU A 164 17.21 4.73 -21.76
C LEU A 164 17.31 4.45 -23.27
N ARG A 165 17.56 5.45 -24.13
CA ARG A 165 17.81 5.16 -25.55
C ARG A 165 19.18 4.53 -25.71
N PRO A 166 19.29 3.26 -26.18
CA PRO A 166 20.59 2.71 -26.54
C PRO A 166 21.15 3.52 -27.71
N ILE A 167 22.40 3.97 -27.55
CA ILE A 167 23.20 4.51 -28.65
C ILE A 167 23.23 3.43 -29.74
N ARG A 168 22.53 3.66 -30.86
CA ARG A 168 22.74 2.87 -32.07
C ARG A 168 24.09 3.29 -32.62
N ILE A 169 25.08 2.39 -32.47
CA ILE A 169 26.30 2.39 -33.30
C ILE A 169 25.91 1.84 -34.67
#